data_AF-A0A9D5VKT8-F1
#
_entry.id   AF-A0A9D5VKT8-F1
#
_cell.length_a   1.000
_cell.length_b   1.000
_cell.length_c   1.000
_cell.angle_alpha   90.00
_cell.angle_beta   90.00
_cell.angle_gamma   90.00
#
_symmetry.space_group_name_H-M   'P 1'
#
loop_
_entity.id
_entity.type
_entity.pdbx_description
1 polymer ?
#
loop_
_entity_poly.entity_id
_entity_poly.type
_entity_poly.pdbx_seq_one_letter_code
_entity_poly.pdbx_strand_id
1 'polypeptide(L)'
;MKEFRKNFIGIWVLLLLHATTLTTVATAAIDEKVIVPKLIELLNASSNIAKESCVSKESALATEKFLSETLFILPDNDGESHRSIEIITTLLKLYNLPLKHHLHKSDQGWGATLDKEAITPEELKRVKRVVIFEMPGKKKEEWLKATRNYGEPKEVIIVDHHYYEREGLDRRRPESSIEQIMSLVHWPMSKTDEAIAVNDRSYIPGLKKMGLSEEEIKRIREYDLLYQSLSKQHGEVSEIKKHIAKVTREAEAIVPKLKVEKGIYILDDDNVGAGEVGQMIRQVLAIKAPASEIASTFEIGLQKGRIGFSGNPKIVQRLIDFDFKSLGYAEGSFVKYGGGDANNSMFFAFKPDRPPKGRSQLIPNDVLEKIKQQVFMEE
;
A
#
# COMPACT_ATOMS: atom_id res chain seq x y z
N MET A 1 -38.73 6.59 -43.29
CA MET A 1 -37.89 7.82 -43.33
C MET A 1 -38.07 8.78 -42.14
N LYS A 2 -39.27 8.93 -41.54
CA LYS A 2 -39.45 9.76 -40.33
C LYS A 2 -38.89 9.13 -39.03
N GLU A 3 -38.83 7.80 -38.94
CA GLU A 3 -38.19 7.10 -37.81
C GLU A 3 -36.65 7.09 -37.89
N PHE A 4 -36.07 7.11 -39.09
CA PHE A 4 -34.62 7.13 -39.26
C PHE A 4 -34.01 8.48 -38.83
N ARG A 5 -34.78 9.58 -38.84
CA ARG A 5 -34.34 10.90 -38.38
C ARG A 5 -34.37 11.06 -36.85
N LYS A 6 -35.14 10.25 -36.11
CA LYS A 6 -35.15 10.30 -34.62
C LYS A 6 -33.92 9.63 -34.01
N ASN A 7 -33.46 8.52 -34.60
CA ASN A 7 -32.28 7.81 -34.10
C ASN A 7 -30.97 8.52 -34.45
N PHE A 8 -30.93 9.35 -35.51
CA PHE A 8 -29.73 10.09 -35.90
C PHE A 8 -29.50 11.36 -35.04
N ILE A 9 -30.56 11.96 -34.49
CA ILE A 9 -30.46 13.12 -33.59
C ILE A 9 -30.02 12.69 -32.19
N GLY A 10 -30.41 11.50 -31.72
CA GLY A 10 -29.99 10.96 -30.43
C GLY A 10 -28.47 10.70 -30.32
N ILE A 11 -27.84 10.28 -31.42
CA ILE A 11 -26.40 9.98 -31.45
C ILE A 11 -25.55 11.26 -31.41
N TRP A 12 -26.01 12.36 -32.02
CA TRP A 12 -25.30 13.64 -31.99
C TRP A 12 -25.44 14.38 -30.66
N VAL A 13 -26.57 14.24 -29.96
CA VAL A 13 -26.74 14.81 -28.60
C VAL A 13 -25.83 14.10 -27.59
N LEU A 14 -25.60 12.80 -27.75
CA LEU A 14 -24.65 12.03 -26.92
C LEU A 14 -23.18 12.40 -27.19
N LEU A 15 -22.80 12.66 -28.45
CA LEU A 15 -21.45 13.12 -28.80
C LEU A 15 -21.19 14.57 -28.37
N LEU A 16 -22.19 15.46 -28.39
CA LEU A 16 -22.04 16.83 -27.87
C LEU A 16 -21.96 16.88 -26.33
N LEU A 17 -22.66 15.99 -25.62
CA LEU A 17 -22.59 15.89 -24.16
C LEU A 17 -21.26 15.29 -23.68
N HIS A 18 -20.65 14.36 -24.44
CA HIS A 18 -19.29 13.88 -24.17
C HIS A 18 -18.22 14.93 -24.46
N ALA A 19 -18.37 15.73 -25.52
CA ALA A 19 -17.40 16.77 -25.86
C ALA A 19 -17.38 17.95 -24.87
N THR A 20 -18.53 18.29 -24.28
CA THR A 20 -18.64 19.41 -23.32
C THR A 20 -18.25 19.04 -21.89
N THR A 21 -18.33 17.77 -21.50
CA THR A 21 -17.81 17.32 -20.19
C THR A 21 -16.29 17.11 -20.18
N LEU A 22 -15.67 16.86 -21.33
CA LEU A 22 -14.22 16.72 -21.44
C LEU A 22 -13.43 18.04 -21.39
N THR A 23 -14.09 19.20 -21.49
CA THR A 23 -13.42 20.51 -21.44
C THR A 23 -13.55 21.24 -20.11
N THR A 24 -14.25 20.70 -19.11
CA THR A 24 -14.42 21.37 -17.81
C THR A 24 -14.16 20.49 -16.59
N VAL A 25 -13.37 19.43 -16.74
CA VAL A 25 -12.80 18.68 -15.61
C VAL A 25 -11.28 18.88 -15.58
N ALA A 26 -10.88 20.15 -15.63
CA ALA A 26 -9.67 20.59 -14.97
C ALA A 26 -10.13 21.29 -13.69
N THR A 27 -9.63 20.84 -12.54
CA THR A 27 -9.76 21.47 -11.22
C THR A 27 -11.15 21.49 -10.56
N ALA A 28 -11.62 20.35 -10.06
CA ALA A 28 -12.54 20.34 -8.91
C ALA A 28 -12.34 19.07 -8.07
N ALA A 29 -12.12 19.26 -6.76
CA ALA A 29 -12.14 18.19 -5.79
C ALA A 29 -13.48 17.46 -5.86
N ILE A 30 -13.41 16.14 -6.05
CA ILE A 30 -14.57 15.28 -6.23
C ILE A 30 -15.21 15.04 -4.86
N ASP A 31 -16.44 15.52 -4.66
CA ASP A 31 -17.22 15.33 -3.43
C ASP A 31 -17.99 14.00 -3.50
N GLU A 32 -17.63 13.06 -2.62
CA GLU A 32 -18.24 11.73 -2.50
C GLU A 32 -19.75 11.77 -2.24
N LYS A 33 -20.26 12.86 -1.62
CA LYS A 33 -21.69 13.00 -1.31
C LYS A 33 -22.56 13.22 -2.56
N VAL A 34 -21.94 13.59 -3.69
CA VAL A 34 -22.65 13.84 -4.96
C VAL A 34 -22.54 12.64 -5.90
N ILE A 35 -21.43 11.90 -5.86
CA ILE A 35 -21.19 10.78 -6.79
C ILE A 35 -22.02 9.55 -6.41
N VAL A 36 -22.03 9.14 -5.15
CA VAL A 36 -22.67 7.87 -4.76
C VAL A 36 -24.19 7.86 -5.03
N PRO A 37 -24.96 8.93 -4.70
CA PRO A 37 -26.38 8.97 -5.05
C PRO A 37 -26.62 8.99 -6.56
N LYS A 38 -25.76 9.66 -7.32
CA LYS A 38 -25.88 9.77 -8.78
C LYS A 38 -25.46 8.49 -9.50
N LEU A 39 -24.52 7.73 -8.95
CA LEU A 39 -24.16 6.38 -9.41
C LEU A 39 -25.31 5.41 -9.13
N ILE A 40 -25.94 5.49 -7.96
CA ILE A 40 -27.12 4.68 -7.61
C ILE A 40 -28.31 5.06 -8.51
N GLU A 41 -28.52 6.34 -8.78
CA GLU A 41 -29.56 6.84 -9.69
C GLU A 41 -29.30 6.40 -11.15
N LEU A 42 -28.05 6.47 -11.61
CA LEU A 42 -27.64 5.97 -12.93
C LEU A 42 -27.75 4.45 -13.03
N LEU A 43 -27.41 3.70 -11.98
CA LEU A 43 -27.52 2.24 -11.93
C LEU A 43 -28.99 1.78 -11.86
N ASN A 44 -29.83 2.49 -11.10
CA ASN A 44 -31.28 2.23 -11.03
C ASN A 44 -31.98 2.58 -12.35
N ALA A 45 -31.60 3.69 -13.00
CA ALA A 45 -32.04 4.04 -14.35
C ALA A 45 -31.50 3.06 -15.42
N SER A 46 -30.38 2.39 -15.11
CA SER A 46 -29.71 1.39 -15.94
C SER A 46 -30.15 -0.04 -15.68
N SER A 47 -31.22 -0.30 -14.91
CA SER A 47 -31.84 -1.65 -14.88
C SER A 47 -32.28 -2.15 -16.27
N ASN A 48 -32.33 -1.26 -17.28
CA ASN A 48 -32.45 -1.61 -18.71
C ASN A 48 -31.17 -1.34 -19.57
N ILE A 49 -30.12 -0.71 -19.04
CA ILE A 49 -28.89 -0.32 -19.78
C ILE A 49 -27.63 -1.06 -19.26
N ALA A 50 -27.69 -1.71 -18.10
CA ALA A 50 -26.64 -2.56 -17.53
C ALA A 50 -26.38 -3.85 -18.33
N LYS A 51 -26.85 -3.93 -19.57
CA LYS A 51 -26.46 -4.92 -20.59
C LYS A 51 -25.22 -4.51 -21.38
N GLU A 52 -24.66 -3.31 -21.19
CA GLU A 52 -23.52 -2.81 -21.97
C GLU A 52 -22.27 -2.43 -21.16
N SER A 53 -22.17 -2.79 -19.87
CA SER A 53 -20.87 -2.81 -19.18
C SER A 53 -20.28 -4.22 -19.23
N CYS A 54 -18.96 -4.32 -19.44
CA CYS A 54 -18.17 -5.52 -19.75
C CYS A 54 -18.23 -6.72 -18.77
N VAL A 55 -19.18 -6.76 -17.83
CA VAL A 55 -19.35 -7.88 -16.89
C VAL A 55 -20.51 -8.75 -17.35
N SER A 56 -20.22 -9.99 -17.73
CA SER A 56 -21.28 -10.91 -18.16
C SER A 56 -22.29 -11.14 -17.02
N LYS A 57 -23.55 -11.38 -17.36
CA LYS A 57 -24.60 -11.74 -16.39
C LYS A 57 -24.17 -12.92 -15.49
N GLU A 58 -23.41 -13.84 -16.05
CA GLU A 58 -22.83 -14.98 -15.33
C GLU A 58 -21.81 -14.54 -14.28
N SER A 59 -20.91 -13.63 -14.63
CA SER A 59 -19.93 -13.05 -13.68
C SER A 59 -20.62 -12.32 -12.54
N ALA A 60 -21.67 -11.53 -12.83
CA ALA A 60 -22.41 -10.82 -11.79
C ALA A 60 -23.10 -11.77 -10.80
N LEU A 61 -23.69 -12.87 -11.29
CA LEU A 61 -24.31 -13.89 -10.44
C LEU A 61 -23.26 -14.67 -9.63
N ALA A 62 -22.11 -14.96 -10.23
CA ALA A 62 -20.99 -15.60 -9.56
C ALA A 62 -20.46 -14.72 -8.41
N THR A 63 -20.28 -13.42 -8.65
CA THR A 63 -19.87 -12.45 -7.63
C THR A 63 -20.88 -12.35 -6.49
N GLU A 64 -22.18 -12.21 -6.78
CA GLU A 64 -23.22 -12.15 -5.75
C GLU A 64 -23.22 -13.41 -4.86
N LYS A 65 -23.17 -14.59 -5.49
CA LYS A 65 -23.10 -15.86 -4.78
C LYS A 65 -21.82 -15.95 -3.93
N PHE A 66 -20.68 -15.56 -4.48
CA PHE A 66 -19.42 -15.55 -3.75
C PHE A 66 -19.51 -14.66 -2.50
N LEU A 67 -19.98 -13.43 -2.64
CA LEU A 67 -20.09 -12.46 -1.54
C LEU A 67 -21.06 -12.91 -0.45
N SER A 68 -22.24 -13.40 -0.82
CA SER A 68 -23.27 -13.85 0.14
C SER A 68 -22.85 -15.04 1.01
N GLU A 69 -21.80 -15.76 0.62
CA GLU A 69 -21.26 -16.91 1.35
C GLU A 69 -19.91 -16.61 2.03
N THR A 70 -19.41 -15.37 1.96
CA THR A 70 -18.05 -15.00 2.38
C THR A 70 -18.05 -13.97 3.50
N LEU A 71 -17.15 -14.17 4.47
CA LEU A 71 -16.70 -13.15 5.42
C LEU A 71 -15.30 -12.70 5.03
N PHE A 72 -15.12 -11.41 4.77
CA PHE A 72 -13.80 -10.81 4.56
C PHE A 72 -13.25 -10.26 5.87
N ILE A 73 -11.96 -10.48 6.13
CA ILE A 73 -11.24 -10.01 7.30
C ILE A 73 -10.01 -9.25 6.83
N LEU A 74 -10.00 -7.92 7.01
CA LEU A 74 -8.93 -7.05 6.54
C LEU A 74 -8.67 -5.91 7.53
N PRO A 75 -7.42 -5.43 7.68
CA PRO A 75 -7.12 -4.19 8.38
C PRO A 75 -7.43 -2.95 7.52
N ASP A 76 -7.66 -1.80 8.12
CA ASP A 76 -7.82 -0.53 7.40
C ASP A 76 -6.58 0.35 7.64
N ASN A 77 -5.42 -0.13 7.20
CA ASN A 77 -4.12 0.35 7.66
C ASN A 77 -3.18 0.92 6.59
N ASP A 78 -3.55 0.87 5.32
CA ASP A 78 -2.85 1.49 4.19
C ASP A 78 -3.80 1.69 3.00
N GLY A 79 -3.29 2.25 1.90
CA GLY A 79 -4.10 2.54 0.73
C GLY A 79 -4.64 1.29 0.04
N GLU A 80 -3.86 0.21 -0.03
CA GLU A 80 -4.28 -1.01 -0.73
C GLU A 80 -5.43 -1.70 0.00
N SER A 81 -5.29 -1.88 1.31
CA SER A 81 -6.33 -2.51 2.11
C SER A 81 -7.59 -1.64 2.19
N HIS A 82 -7.44 -0.31 2.33
CA HIS A 82 -8.57 0.61 2.30
C HIS A 82 -9.35 0.49 0.99
N ARG A 83 -8.64 0.49 -0.14
CA ARG A 83 -9.26 0.37 -1.46
C ARG A 83 -9.98 -0.97 -1.62
N SER A 84 -9.41 -2.06 -1.11
CA SER A 84 -10.05 -3.37 -1.06
C SER A 84 -11.36 -3.34 -0.26
N ILE A 85 -11.38 -2.65 0.89
CA ILE A 85 -12.58 -2.43 1.71
C ILE A 85 -13.65 -1.63 0.94
N GLU A 86 -13.26 -0.59 0.19
CA GLU A 86 -14.19 0.19 -0.63
C GLU A 86 -14.87 -0.66 -1.71
N ILE A 87 -14.10 -1.49 -2.42
CA ILE A 87 -14.60 -2.40 -3.47
C ILE A 87 -15.61 -3.38 -2.87
N ILE A 88 -15.22 -4.08 -1.80
CA ILE A 88 -16.07 -5.05 -1.12
C ILE A 88 -17.34 -4.38 -0.60
N THR A 89 -17.22 -3.22 0.05
CA THR A 89 -18.37 -2.46 0.57
C THR A 89 -19.33 -2.04 -0.54
N THR A 90 -18.80 -1.60 -1.67
CA THR A 90 -19.59 -1.19 -2.83
C THR A 90 -20.39 -2.35 -3.38
N LEU A 91 -19.76 -3.51 -3.56
CA LEU A 91 -20.42 -4.71 -4.05
C LEU A 91 -21.46 -5.24 -3.06
N LEU A 92 -21.15 -5.30 -1.77
CA LEU A 92 -22.11 -5.72 -0.74
C LEU A 92 -23.36 -4.83 -0.74
N LYS A 93 -23.20 -3.51 -0.89
CA LYS A 93 -24.33 -2.58 -1.02
C LYS A 93 -25.11 -2.80 -2.31
N LEU A 94 -24.43 -2.99 -3.43
CA LEU A 94 -25.03 -3.23 -4.75
C LEU A 94 -25.95 -4.47 -4.73
N TYR A 95 -25.51 -5.53 -4.06
CA TYR A 95 -26.27 -6.79 -3.92
C TYR A 95 -27.15 -6.83 -2.66
N ASN A 96 -27.31 -5.71 -1.95
CA ASN A 96 -28.13 -5.60 -0.73
C ASN A 96 -27.76 -6.62 0.37
N LEU A 97 -26.46 -6.90 0.52
CA LEU A 97 -25.91 -7.80 1.53
C LEU A 97 -25.48 -7.01 2.79
N PRO A 98 -25.75 -7.50 4.02
CA PRO A 98 -25.46 -6.74 5.23
C PRO A 98 -23.96 -6.71 5.53
N LEU A 99 -23.35 -5.52 5.53
CA LEU A 99 -21.91 -5.33 5.79
C LEU A 99 -21.43 -6.07 7.05
N LYS A 100 -22.16 -5.91 8.16
CA LYS A 100 -21.83 -6.53 9.47
C LYS A 100 -21.75 -8.06 9.48
N HIS A 101 -22.22 -8.74 8.43
CA HIS A 101 -22.16 -10.19 8.32
C HIS A 101 -21.08 -10.68 7.34
N HIS A 102 -20.58 -9.78 6.48
CA HIS A 102 -19.70 -10.13 5.37
C HIS A 102 -18.36 -9.39 5.41
N LEU A 103 -18.21 -8.37 6.25
CA LEU A 103 -16.98 -7.59 6.39
C LEU A 103 -16.64 -7.40 7.86
N HIS A 104 -15.52 -7.99 8.27
CA HIS A 104 -14.83 -7.73 9.53
C HIS A 104 -13.66 -6.79 9.27
N LYS A 105 -13.84 -5.51 9.57
CA LYS A 105 -12.80 -4.49 9.43
C LYS A 105 -12.00 -4.41 10.72
N SER A 106 -10.71 -4.71 10.65
CA SER A 106 -9.80 -4.62 11.79
C SER A 106 -9.31 -3.20 12.02
N ASP A 107 -9.25 -2.80 13.29
CA ASP A 107 -8.67 -1.53 13.74
C ASP A 107 -7.16 -1.63 14.00
N GLN A 108 -6.52 -2.76 13.67
CA GLN A 108 -5.07 -2.91 13.79
C GLN A 108 -4.34 -2.06 12.74
N GLY A 109 -3.25 -1.40 13.15
CA GLY A 109 -2.33 -0.74 12.23
C GLY A 109 -1.38 -1.71 11.52
N TRP A 110 -0.26 -1.21 11.03
CA TRP A 110 0.79 -2.02 10.40
C TRP A 110 1.31 -3.16 11.30
N GLY A 111 1.55 -4.31 10.68
CA GLY A 111 1.84 -5.55 11.40
C GLY A 111 0.60 -6.17 12.03
N ALA A 112 -0.57 -5.92 11.42
CA ALA A 112 -1.83 -6.56 11.79
C ALA A 112 -1.69 -8.09 11.70
N THR A 113 -2.20 -8.79 12.69
CA THR A 113 -2.14 -10.26 12.75
C THR A 113 -3.50 -10.83 13.04
N LEU A 114 -3.86 -11.94 12.40
CA LEU A 114 -5.16 -12.58 12.58
C LEU A 114 -5.36 -13.11 13.99
N ASP A 115 -4.29 -13.50 14.68
CA ASP A 115 -4.35 -14.02 16.05
C ASP A 115 -4.89 -13.00 17.08
N LYS A 116 -4.84 -11.70 16.76
CA LYS A 116 -5.39 -10.63 17.62
C LYS A 116 -6.86 -10.32 17.32
N GLU A 117 -7.44 -10.92 16.29
CA GLU A 117 -8.82 -10.66 15.90
C GLU A 117 -9.84 -11.42 16.73
N ALA A 118 -10.86 -10.66 17.19
CA ALA A 118 -11.98 -11.17 17.95
C ALA A 118 -13.09 -11.69 17.03
N ILE A 119 -12.81 -12.74 16.26
CA ILE A 119 -13.80 -13.40 15.38
C ILE A 119 -14.68 -14.32 16.21
N THR A 120 -15.99 -14.12 16.16
CA THR A 120 -16.98 -14.89 16.91
C THR A 120 -17.53 -16.07 16.10
N PRO A 121 -17.94 -17.18 16.77
CA PRO A 121 -18.63 -18.27 16.09
C PRO A 121 -19.94 -17.83 15.39
N GLU A 122 -20.60 -16.77 15.86
CA GLU A 122 -21.86 -16.31 15.28
C GLU A 122 -21.68 -15.67 13.90
N GLU A 123 -20.63 -14.87 13.72
CA GLU A 123 -20.22 -14.34 12.39
C GLU A 123 -19.92 -15.49 11.43
N LEU A 124 -19.28 -16.52 11.95
CA LEU A 124 -18.89 -17.69 11.18
C LEU A 124 -20.07 -18.59 10.79
N LYS A 125 -21.15 -18.70 11.57
CA LYS A 125 -22.30 -19.58 11.23
C LYS A 125 -23.00 -19.22 9.91
N ARG A 126 -22.81 -18.00 9.40
CA ARG A 126 -23.58 -17.48 8.26
C ARG A 126 -22.85 -17.62 6.93
N VAL A 127 -21.57 -17.93 6.98
CA VAL A 127 -20.68 -17.97 5.81
C VAL A 127 -20.10 -19.36 5.61
N LYS A 128 -19.82 -19.69 4.36
CA LYS A 128 -19.10 -20.92 3.96
C LYS A 128 -17.61 -20.65 3.83
N ARG A 129 -17.24 -19.40 3.55
CA ARG A 129 -15.89 -18.97 3.25
C ARG A 129 -15.43 -17.82 4.15
N VAL A 130 -14.14 -17.81 4.46
CA VAL A 130 -13.45 -16.69 5.07
C VAL A 130 -12.29 -16.27 4.16
N VAL A 131 -12.23 -15.00 3.79
CA VAL A 131 -11.11 -14.39 3.05
C VAL A 131 -10.32 -13.55 4.04
N ILE A 132 -9.04 -13.84 4.21
CA ILE A 132 -8.12 -13.13 5.11
C ILE A 132 -7.15 -12.34 4.27
N PHE A 133 -7.09 -11.02 4.49
CA PHE A 133 -6.23 -10.10 3.77
C PHE A 133 -5.05 -9.69 4.67
N GLU A 134 -3.83 -10.07 4.30
CA GLU A 134 -2.56 -9.59 4.87
C GLU A 134 -2.42 -9.64 6.39
N MET A 135 -3.13 -10.59 7.01
CA MET A 135 -3.11 -10.81 8.44
C MET A 135 -2.61 -12.21 8.70
N PRO A 136 -1.30 -12.44 8.87
CA PRO A 136 -0.78 -13.75 9.20
C PRO A 136 -1.29 -14.18 10.60
N GLY A 137 -1.59 -15.46 10.74
CA GLY A 137 -1.95 -16.05 12.03
C GLY A 137 -2.20 -17.54 11.90
N LYS A 138 -1.13 -18.34 11.82
CA LYS A 138 -1.18 -19.77 11.51
C LYS A 138 -2.17 -20.54 12.41
N LYS A 139 -2.15 -20.27 13.71
CA LYS A 139 -3.04 -20.96 14.67
C LYS A 139 -4.50 -20.58 14.44
N LYS A 140 -4.80 -19.30 14.24
CA LYS A 140 -6.16 -18.83 13.97
C LYS A 140 -6.66 -19.28 12.59
N GLU A 141 -5.80 -19.36 11.58
CA GLU A 141 -6.10 -19.93 10.26
C GLU A 141 -6.47 -21.42 10.35
N GLU A 142 -5.68 -22.21 11.08
CA GLU A 142 -5.96 -23.63 11.34
C GLU A 142 -7.29 -23.80 12.09
N TRP A 143 -7.55 -22.95 13.09
CA TRP A 143 -8.82 -22.92 13.82
C TRP A 143 -10.01 -22.57 12.91
N LEU A 144 -9.88 -21.60 12.01
CA LEU A 144 -10.91 -21.24 11.04
C LEU A 144 -11.22 -22.40 10.09
N LYS A 145 -10.18 -23.09 9.58
CA LYS A 145 -10.32 -24.28 8.71
C LYS A 145 -11.00 -25.45 9.45
N ALA A 146 -10.69 -25.63 10.74
CA ALA A 146 -11.30 -26.67 11.57
C ALA A 146 -12.74 -26.35 11.97
N THR A 147 -13.14 -25.07 11.91
CA THR A 147 -14.52 -24.65 12.24
C THR A 147 -15.47 -25.16 11.15
N ARG A 148 -16.54 -25.84 11.57
CA ARG A 148 -17.54 -26.39 10.66
C ARG A 148 -18.82 -25.57 10.67
N ASN A 149 -19.47 -25.49 9.51
CA ASN A 149 -20.80 -24.92 9.38
C ASN A 149 -21.72 -25.95 8.70
N TYR A 150 -22.79 -26.35 9.38
CA TYR A 150 -23.68 -27.43 8.93
C TYR A 150 -22.97 -28.76 8.61
N GLY A 151 -21.87 -29.06 9.29
CA GLY A 151 -21.07 -30.29 9.10
C GLY A 151 -19.92 -30.15 8.08
N GLU A 152 -19.95 -29.13 7.23
CA GLU A 152 -18.92 -28.88 6.21
C GLU A 152 -17.77 -28.02 6.77
N PRO A 153 -16.51 -28.30 6.39
CA PRO A 153 -15.38 -27.44 6.74
C PRO A 153 -15.51 -26.09 6.03
N LYS A 154 -14.97 -25.05 6.66
CA LYS A 154 -14.89 -23.72 6.03
C LYS A 154 -13.79 -23.68 4.99
N GLU A 155 -14.09 -23.03 3.88
CA GLU A 155 -13.07 -22.59 2.96
C GLU A 155 -12.36 -21.35 3.55
N VAL A 156 -11.03 -21.39 3.60
CA VAL A 156 -10.21 -20.25 4.06
C VAL A 156 -9.29 -19.86 2.92
N ILE A 157 -9.52 -18.67 2.37
CA ILE A 157 -8.71 -18.07 1.31
C ILE A 157 -7.78 -17.03 1.95
N ILE A 158 -6.49 -17.14 1.62
CA ILE A 158 -5.48 -16.17 2.04
C ILE A 158 -5.18 -15.26 0.86
N VAL A 159 -5.38 -13.97 1.05
CA VAL A 159 -5.00 -12.90 0.13
C VAL A 159 -3.81 -12.17 0.74
N ASP A 160 -2.66 -12.33 0.11
CA ASP A 160 -1.39 -11.84 0.62
C ASP A 160 -0.29 -11.98 -0.43
N HIS A 161 0.78 -11.22 -0.28
CA HIS A 161 1.97 -11.26 -1.14
C HIS A 161 3.28 -11.06 -0.35
N HIS A 162 3.23 -11.09 0.98
CA HIS A 162 4.37 -10.82 1.86
C HIS A 162 5.18 -12.09 2.22
N TYR A 163 6.39 -11.86 2.76
CA TYR A 163 7.17 -12.86 3.48
C TYR A 163 7.29 -12.48 4.96
N TYR A 164 6.78 -13.35 5.83
CA TYR A 164 6.77 -13.18 7.27
C TYR A 164 7.83 -14.08 7.91
N GLU A 165 9.06 -13.56 8.02
CA GLU A 165 10.21 -14.33 8.49
C GLU A 165 10.02 -14.89 9.91
N ARG A 166 9.45 -14.10 10.83
CA ARG A 166 9.29 -14.51 12.24
C ARG A 166 8.30 -15.67 12.39
N GLU A 167 7.28 -15.69 11.56
CA GLU A 167 6.24 -16.70 11.50
C GLU A 167 6.63 -17.89 10.60
N GLY A 168 7.70 -17.75 9.81
CA GLY A 168 8.10 -18.72 8.80
C GLY A 168 7.04 -18.91 7.72
N LEU A 169 6.31 -17.84 7.36
CA LEU A 169 5.25 -17.88 6.37
C LEU A 169 5.68 -17.15 5.10
N ASP A 170 5.74 -17.88 3.99
CA ASP A 170 5.98 -17.32 2.67
C ASP A 170 4.68 -17.28 1.87
N ARG A 171 4.22 -16.07 1.58
CA ARG A 171 3.01 -15.81 0.81
C ARG A 171 3.32 -14.99 -0.43
N ARG A 172 4.60 -14.85 -0.80
CA ARG A 172 5.01 -14.03 -1.94
C ARG A 172 4.30 -14.47 -3.22
N ARG A 173 3.69 -13.50 -3.88
CA ARG A 173 3.03 -13.65 -5.18
C ARG A 173 3.38 -12.47 -6.08
N PRO A 174 3.38 -12.66 -7.41
CA PRO A 174 3.48 -11.55 -8.33
C PRO A 174 2.34 -10.54 -8.17
N GLU A 175 1.13 -11.02 -7.90
CA GLU A 175 -0.07 -10.21 -7.66
C GLU A 175 -0.07 -9.63 -6.25
N SER A 176 -0.33 -8.33 -6.17
CA SER A 176 -0.68 -7.61 -4.96
C SER A 176 -2.00 -8.14 -4.38
N SER A 177 -2.27 -7.80 -3.12
CA SER A 177 -3.45 -8.29 -2.42
C SER A 177 -4.76 -7.71 -2.99
N ILE A 178 -4.76 -6.47 -3.47
CA ILE A 178 -5.91 -5.88 -4.18
C ILE A 178 -6.15 -6.55 -5.53
N GLU A 179 -5.09 -6.89 -6.29
CA GLU A 179 -5.21 -7.66 -7.54
C GLU A 179 -5.91 -9.01 -7.28
N GLN A 180 -5.55 -9.69 -6.17
CA GLN A 180 -6.17 -10.94 -5.75
C GLN A 180 -7.65 -10.73 -5.36
N ILE A 181 -7.99 -9.70 -4.57
CA ILE A 181 -9.39 -9.37 -4.22
C ILE A 181 -10.21 -9.12 -5.48
N MET A 182 -9.74 -8.28 -6.38
CA MET A 182 -10.44 -7.93 -7.61
C MET A 182 -10.73 -9.16 -8.48
N SER A 183 -9.76 -10.06 -8.58
CA SER A 183 -9.94 -11.34 -9.27
C SER A 183 -11.03 -12.19 -8.63
N LEU A 184 -11.01 -12.33 -7.29
CA LEU A 184 -11.99 -13.13 -6.53
C LEU A 184 -13.43 -12.64 -6.70
N VAL A 185 -13.63 -11.32 -6.79
CA VAL A 185 -14.96 -10.71 -6.87
C VAL A 185 -15.34 -10.26 -8.29
N HIS A 186 -14.49 -10.57 -9.29
CA HIS A 186 -14.63 -10.16 -10.68
C HIS A 186 -14.80 -8.64 -10.86
N TRP A 187 -14.09 -7.85 -10.05
CA TRP A 187 -14.07 -6.40 -10.18
C TRP A 187 -13.11 -5.97 -11.29
N PRO A 188 -13.55 -5.14 -12.26
CA PRO A 188 -12.66 -4.65 -13.31
C PRO A 188 -11.64 -3.66 -12.73
N MET A 189 -10.36 -3.92 -12.98
CA MET A 189 -9.27 -3.07 -12.51
C MET A 189 -9.22 -1.76 -13.29
N SER A 190 -9.25 -0.62 -12.58
CA SER A 190 -8.97 0.69 -13.16
C SER A 190 -7.47 1.00 -13.13
N LYS A 191 -7.04 2.02 -13.89
CA LYS A 191 -5.64 2.52 -13.82
C LYS A 191 -5.24 2.99 -12.43
N THR A 192 -6.18 3.53 -11.65
CA THR A 192 -5.92 3.94 -10.26
C THR A 192 -5.71 2.73 -9.37
N ASP A 193 -6.49 1.66 -9.56
CA ASP A 193 -6.32 0.42 -8.81
C ASP A 193 -4.98 -0.26 -9.15
N GLU A 194 -4.60 -0.28 -10.44
CA GLU A 194 -3.29 -0.74 -10.89
C GLU A 194 -2.16 0.07 -10.25
N ALA A 195 -2.30 1.40 -10.18
CA ALA A 195 -1.32 2.25 -9.50
C ALA A 195 -1.22 1.94 -8.00
N ILE A 196 -2.34 1.68 -7.31
CA ILE A 196 -2.33 1.28 -5.88
C ILE A 196 -1.61 -0.07 -5.71
N ALA A 197 -1.92 -1.06 -6.54
CA ALA A 197 -1.27 -2.37 -6.56
C ALA A 197 0.24 -2.28 -6.84
N VAL A 198 0.67 -1.40 -7.76
CA VAL A 198 2.08 -1.18 -8.08
C VAL A 198 2.79 -0.41 -6.97
N ASN A 199 2.11 0.55 -6.35
CA ASN A 199 2.64 1.28 -5.21
C ASN A 199 2.93 0.36 -4.03
N ASP A 200 2.03 -0.58 -3.75
CA ASP A 200 2.22 -1.52 -2.65
C ASP A 200 3.39 -2.49 -2.94
N ARG A 201 3.40 -3.14 -4.10
CA ARG A 201 4.47 -4.07 -4.50
C ARG A 201 5.84 -3.43 -4.70
N SER A 202 5.87 -2.20 -5.20
CA SER A 202 7.10 -1.62 -5.77
C SER A 202 7.29 -0.13 -5.62
N TYR A 203 6.43 0.49 -4.82
CA TYR A 203 6.56 1.88 -4.41
C TYR A 203 6.74 2.86 -5.59
N ILE A 204 7.40 3.98 -5.34
CA ILE A 204 7.65 5.02 -6.33
C ILE A 204 8.40 4.51 -7.58
N PRO A 205 9.44 3.65 -7.49
CA PRO A 205 10.09 3.08 -8.68
C PRO A 205 9.11 2.32 -9.59
N GLY A 206 8.20 1.52 -9.02
CA GLY A 206 7.16 0.83 -9.78
C GLY A 206 6.23 1.81 -10.50
N LEU A 207 5.74 2.83 -9.79
CA LEU A 207 4.85 3.85 -10.35
C LEU A 207 5.49 4.62 -11.51
N LYS A 208 6.80 4.88 -11.44
CA LYS A 208 7.55 5.51 -12.54
C LYS A 208 7.67 4.61 -13.76
N LYS A 209 7.93 3.31 -13.57
CA LYS A 209 7.95 2.34 -14.66
C LYS A 209 6.59 2.21 -15.35
N MET A 210 5.51 2.43 -14.60
CA MET A 210 4.15 2.52 -15.13
C MET A 210 3.91 3.78 -15.98
N GLY A 211 4.84 4.74 -15.98
CA GLY A 211 4.78 5.97 -16.77
C GLY A 211 3.94 7.08 -16.15
N LEU A 212 3.69 7.03 -14.84
CA LEU A 212 2.95 8.07 -14.14
C LEU A 212 3.75 9.37 -13.98
N SER A 213 3.06 10.51 -14.04
CA SER A 213 3.63 11.82 -13.75
C SER A 213 3.99 11.97 -12.27
N GLU A 214 4.82 12.96 -11.93
CA GLU A 214 5.15 13.25 -10.52
C GLU A 214 3.88 13.55 -9.69
N GLU A 215 2.92 14.29 -10.25
CA GLU A 215 1.66 14.62 -9.60
C GLU A 215 0.77 13.39 -9.41
N GLU A 216 0.75 12.47 -10.38
CA GLU A 216 0.04 11.19 -10.25
C GLU A 216 0.64 10.34 -9.13
N ILE A 217 1.97 10.23 -9.10
CA ILE A 217 2.69 9.52 -8.04
C ILE A 217 2.41 10.15 -6.67
N LYS A 218 2.48 11.49 -6.56
CA LYS A 218 2.15 12.22 -5.32
C LYS A 218 0.74 11.89 -4.84
N ARG A 219 -0.26 11.87 -5.73
CA ARG A 219 -1.64 11.53 -5.36
C ARG A 219 -1.77 10.11 -4.80
N ILE A 220 -1.13 9.12 -5.43
CA ILE A 220 -1.15 7.73 -4.94
C ILE A 220 -0.44 7.62 -3.58
N ARG A 221 0.70 8.31 -3.42
CA ARG A 221 1.43 8.33 -2.14
C ARG A 221 0.68 9.03 -1.02
N GLU A 222 0.01 10.15 -1.31
CA GLU A 222 -0.83 10.86 -0.35
C GLU A 222 -2.03 10.01 0.09
N TYR A 223 -2.66 9.30 -0.85
CA TYR A 223 -3.73 8.34 -0.55
C TYR A 223 -3.23 7.25 0.41
N ASP A 224 -2.12 6.61 0.10
CA ASP A 224 -1.55 5.57 0.94
C ASP A 224 -1.15 6.08 2.35
N LEU A 225 -0.47 7.24 2.42
CA LEU A 225 -0.09 7.85 3.69
C LEU A 225 -1.28 8.26 4.57
N LEU A 226 -2.39 8.68 3.95
CA LEU A 226 -3.61 9.02 4.67
C LEU A 226 -4.11 7.84 5.49
N TYR A 227 -4.20 6.65 4.90
CA TYR A 227 -4.72 5.45 5.58
C TYR A 227 -3.69 4.82 6.53
N GLN A 228 -2.40 4.93 6.23
CA GLN A 228 -1.35 4.62 7.20
C GLN A 228 -1.39 5.51 8.45
N SER A 229 -1.86 6.75 8.31
CA SER A 229 -1.95 7.70 9.42
C SER A 229 -3.25 7.54 10.20
N LEU A 230 -4.38 7.33 9.51
CA LEU A 230 -5.68 7.05 10.13
C LEU A 230 -5.65 5.81 11.01
N SER A 231 -4.88 4.79 10.65
CA SER A 231 -4.72 3.59 11.49
C SER A 231 -3.86 3.81 12.74
N LYS A 232 -3.04 4.86 12.77
CA LYS A 232 -2.17 5.19 13.92
C LYS A 232 -2.77 6.28 14.81
N GLN A 233 -3.56 7.17 14.24
CA GLN A 233 -4.07 8.37 14.91
C GLN A 233 -5.58 8.46 14.74
N HIS A 234 -6.30 8.57 15.86
CA HIS A 234 -7.70 8.99 15.84
C HIS A 234 -7.76 10.47 15.47
N GLY A 235 -7.97 10.78 14.20
CA GLY A 235 -8.03 12.15 13.69
C GLY A 235 -8.98 12.29 12.52
N GLU A 236 -9.48 13.50 12.30
CA GLU A 236 -10.27 13.80 11.10
C GLU A 236 -9.38 13.75 9.85
N VAL A 237 -9.93 13.21 8.76
CA VAL A 237 -9.26 13.12 7.44
C VAL A 237 -8.67 14.47 7.00
N SER A 238 -9.38 15.56 7.25
CA SER A 238 -8.98 16.94 6.95
C SER A 238 -7.68 17.33 7.65
N GLU A 239 -7.55 17.01 8.94
CA GLU A 239 -6.36 17.35 9.74
C GLU A 239 -5.16 16.48 9.36
N ILE A 240 -5.38 15.20 9.07
CA ILE A 240 -4.32 14.31 8.59
C ILE A 240 -3.80 14.79 7.23
N LYS A 241 -4.69 15.16 6.30
CA LYS A 241 -4.27 15.72 5.00
C LYS A 241 -3.46 17.01 5.17
N LYS A 242 -3.87 17.93 6.06
CA LYS A 242 -3.11 19.15 6.35
C LYS A 242 -1.74 18.82 6.93
N HIS A 243 -1.66 17.83 7.82
CA HIS A 243 -0.41 17.37 8.40
C HIS A 243 0.53 16.77 7.35
N ILE A 244 0.04 15.85 6.51
CA ILE A 244 0.80 15.28 5.40
C ILE A 244 1.33 16.41 4.50
N ALA A 245 0.47 17.35 4.08
CA ALA A 245 0.89 18.47 3.24
C ALA A 245 1.92 19.40 3.91
N LYS A 246 1.85 19.58 5.23
CA LYS A 246 2.85 20.32 6.00
C LYS A 246 4.19 19.59 5.98
N VAL A 247 4.22 18.31 6.33
CA VAL A 247 5.43 17.47 6.36
C VAL A 247 6.06 17.36 4.96
N THR A 248 5.24 17.26 3.90
CA THR A 248 5.72 17.30 2.50
C THR A 248 6.43 18.60 2.17
N ARG A 249 5.85 19.76 2.53
CA ARG A 249 6.49 21.06 2.29
C ARG A 249 7.80 21.22 3.06
N GLU A 250 7.84 20.75 4.31
CA GLU A 250 9.07 20.75 5.12
C GLU A 250 10.16 19.89 4.46
N ALA A 251 9.82 18.67 4.04
CA ALA A 251 10.73 17.79 3.32
C ALA A 251 11.24 18.41 2.01
N GLU A 252 10.35 18.98 1.20
CA GLU A 252 10.71 19.66 -0.06
C GLU A 252 11.65 20.86 0.17
N ALA A 253 11.51 21.57 1.31
CA ALA A 253 12.39 22.68 1.68
C ALA A 253 13.77 22.23 2.20
N ILE A 254 13.87 21.00 2.72
CA ILE A 254 15.13 20.42 3.22
C ILE A 254 15.94 19.78 2.10
N VAL A 255 15.27 19.08 1.16
CA VAL A 255 15.94 18.31 0.08
C VAL A 255 17.08 19.07 -0.64
N PRO A 256 16.92 20.34 -1.06
CA PRO A 256 17.99 21.09 -1.73
C PRO A 256 19.21 21.40 -0.86
N LYS A 257 19.08 21.27 0.47
CA LYS A 257 20.12 21.57 1.46
C LYS A 257 20.85 20.32 1.95
N LEU A 258 20.37 19.13 1.54
CA LEU A 258 20.97 17.87 1.98
C LEU A 258 22.39 17.75 1.45
N LYS A 259 23.28 17.26 2.31
CA LYS A 259 24.62 16.87 1.91
C LYS A 259 24.51 15.68 0.95
N VAL A 260 25.24 15.74 -0.15
CA VAL A 260 25.36 14.64 -1.11
C VAL A 260 26.81 14.19 -1.14
N GLU A 261 27.05 12.91 -0.86
CA GLU A 261 28.36 12.27 -0.93
C GLU A 261 28.31 11.18 -2.00
N LYS A 262 29.06 11.32 -3.10
CA LYS A 262 29.12 10.32 -4.19
C LYS A 262 27.72 9.91 -4.71
N GLY A 263 26.86 10.90 -4.93
CA GLY A 263 25.48 10.67 -5.40
C GLY A 263 24.51 10.11 -4.33
N ILE A 264 24.94 9.97 -3.08
CA ILE A 264 24.11 9.50 -1.96
C ILE A 264 23.73 10.69 -1.09
N TYR A 265 22.42 10.88 -0.88
CA TYR A 265 21.91 11.88 0.06
C TYR A 265 22.13 11.41 1.48
N ILE A 266 22.75 12.25 2.31
CA ILE A 266 22.99 11.98 3.73
C ILE A 266 21.86 12.58 4.55
N LEU A 267 21.18 11.75 5.33
CA LEU A 267 20.10 12.15 6.22
C LEU A 267 20.56 11.88 7.66
N ASP A 268 20.98 12.92 8.37
CA ASP A 268 21.36 12.83 9.78
C ASP A 268 20.33 13.52 10.68
N ASP A 269 20.37 13.21 11.98
CA ASP A 269 19.49 13.81 12.99
C ASP A 269 19.57 15.35 13.01
N ASP A 270 20.76 15.90 12.74
CA ASP A 270 21.02 17.33 12.81
C ASP A 270 20.31 18.12 11.69
N ASN A 271 20.20 17.54 10.49
CA ASN A 271 19.67 18.22 9.31
C ASN A 271 18.21 17.88 8.97
N VAL A 272 17.72 16.71 9.39
CA VAL A 272 16.42 16.19 8.98
C VAL A 272 15.43 16.10 10.14
N GLY A 273 15.94 15.90 11.36
CA GLY A 273 15.13 15.52 12.52
C GLY A 273 14.60 14.08 12.40
N ALA A 274 14.52 13.38 13.53
CA ALA A 274 13.94 12.04 13.58
C ALA A 274 12.44 12.06 13.21
N GLY A 275 11.94 11.03 12.51
CA GLY A 275 10.50 10.78 12.34
C GLY A 275 9.96 10.98 10.92
N GLU A 276 8.75 11.53 10.81
CA GLU A 276 7.94 11.56 9.59
C GLU A 276 8.54 12.40 8.47
N VAL A 277 9.23 13.50 8.81
CA VAL A 277 9.92 14.37 7.83
C VAL A 277 11.00 13.58 7.09
N GLY A 278 11.80 12.77 7.79
CA GLY A 278 12.83 11.93 7.14
C GLY A 278 12.23 10.89 6.18
N GLN A 279 11.08 10.32 6.51
CA GLN A 279 10.36 9.42 5.60
C GLN A 279 9.87 10.17 4.36
N MET A 280 9.35 11.38 4.55
CA MET A 280 8.85 12.20 3.46
C MET A 280 9.97 12.72 2.55
N ILE A 281 11.15 13.05 3.08
CA ILE A 281 12.34 13.41 2.30
C ILE A 281 12.67 12.28 1.31
N ARG A 282 12.67 11.02 1.76
CA ARG A 282 12.93 9.89 0.86
C ARG A 282 11.90 9.79 -0.27
N GLN A 283 10.63 10.04 0.02
CA GLN A 283 9.59 10.07 -1.01
C GLN A 283 9.81 11.20 -2.00
N VAL A 284 10.11 12.42 -1.53
CA VAL A 284 10.40 13.57 -2.40
C VAL A 284 11.61 13.29 -3.28
N LEU A 285 12.70 12.75 -2.72
CA LEU A 285 13.89 12.37 -3.48
C LEU A 285 13.57 11.28 -4.52
N ALA A 286 12.83 10.24 -4.12
CA ALA A 286 12.44 9.16 -5.01
C ALA A 286 11.52 9.63 -6.13
N ILE A 287 10.64 10.61 -5.89
CA ILE A 287 9.78 11.23 -6.91
C ILE A 287 10.60 12.08 -7.88
N LYS A 288 11.54 12.89 -7.39
CA LYS A 288 12.35 13.80 -8.22
C LYS A 288 13.46 13.12 -9.01
N ALA A 289 13.91 11.94 -8.62
CA ALA A 289 14.95 11.21 -9.34
C ALA A 289 14.50 10.91 -10.80
N PRO A 290 15.40 10.87 -11.78
CA PRO A 290 15.06 10.35 -13.10
C PRO A 290 14.49 8.91 -13.01
N ALA A 291 13.58 8.52 -13.91
CA ALA A 291 13.00 7.17 -13.89
C ALA A 291 14.03 6.04 -14.09
N SER A 292 15.16 6.35 -14.72
CA SER A 292 16.31 5.47 -14.89
C SER A 292 17.22 5.37 -13.65
N GLU A 293 16.98 6.20 -12.63
CA GLU A 293 17.85 6.34 -11.46
C GLU A 293 17.09 6.02 -10.17
N ILE A 294 17.85 5.56 -9.18
CA ILE A 294 17.33 5.29 -7.84
C ILE A 294 18.00 6.27 -6.89
N ALA A 295 17.21 7.19 -6.33
CA ALA A 295 17.70 8.08 -5.28
C ALA A 295 18.25 7.23 -4.12
N SER A 296 19.54 7.39 -3.83
CA SER A 296 20.20 6.69 -2.75
C SER A 296 20.28 7.58 -1.52
N THR A 297 19.83 7.06 -0.39
CA THR A 297 19.73 7.77 0.88
C THR A 297 20.45 6.98 1.96
N PHE A 298 21.26 7.65 2.76
CA PHE A 298 21.95 7.05 3.90
C PHE A 298 21.56 7.79 5.18
N GLU A 299 20.83 7.08 6.04
CA GLU A 299 20.26 7.58 7.27
C GLU A 299 21.19 7.31 8.45
N ILE A 300 21.45 8.32 9.26
CA ILE A 300 22.32 8.26 10.43
C ILE A 300 21.56 8.82 11.63
N GLY A 301 21.28 7.99 12.63
CA GLY A 301 20.74 8.46 13.91
C GLY A 301 19.21 8.64 13.95
N LEU A 302 18.54 8.82 12.80
CA LEU A 302 17.09 9.13 12.65
C LEU A 302 16.09 8.28 13.44
N GLN A 303 16.51 7.13 13.97
CA GLN A 303 15.72 6.27 14.86
C GLN A 303 16.50 5.80 16.10
N LYS A 304 17.17 6.75 16.79
CA LYS A 304 17.94 6.51 18.02
C LYS A 304 19.02 5.44 17.84
N GLY A 305 20.10 5.81 17.15
CA GLY A 305 21.28 4.96 17.02
C GLY A 305 21.12 3.83 16.00
N ARG A 306 20.38 4.07 14.92
CA ARG A 306 20.28 3.19 13.74
C ARG A 306 21.01 3.85 12.56
N ILE A 307 21.59 3.04 11.67
CA ILE A 307 21.83 3.45 10.29
C ILE A 307 20.82 2.79 9.36
N GLY A 308 20.41 3.53 8.34
CA GLY A 308 19.55 3.05 7.27
C GLY A 308 20.17 3.35 5.92
N PHE A 309 19.88 2.53 4.92
CA PHE A 309 20.16 2.87 3.55
C PHE A 309 18.97 2.46 2.69
N SER A 310 18.58 3.31 1.74
CA SER A 310 17.57 2.99 0.73
C SER A 310 18.06 3.49 -0.60
N GLY A 311 18.11 2.63 -1.62
CA GLY A 311 18.55 3.05 -2.95
C GLY A 311 19.19 1.93 -3.75
N ASN A 312 20.39 2.20 -4.29
CA ASN A 312 21.10 1.30 -5.19
C ASN A 312 21.21 -0.15 -4.63
N PRO A 313 20.68 -1.17 -5.34
CA PRO A 313 20.73 -2.56 -4.89
C PRO A 313 22.13 -3.09 -4.58
N LYS A 314 23.14 -2.68 -5.36
CA LYS A 314 24.54 -3.10 -5.13
C LYS A 314 25.07 -2.55 -3.81
N ILE A 315 24.66 -1.34 -3.42
CA ILE A 315 25.04 -0.76 -2.13
C ILE A 315 24.31 -1.47 -0.99
N VAL A 316 23.01 -1.73 -1.15
CA VAL A 316 22.23 -2.49 -0.16
C VAL A 316 22.83 -3.87 0.07
N GLN A 317 23.16 -4.60 -0.99
CA GLN A 317 23.77 -5.93 -0.87
C GLN A 317 25.12 -5.87 -0.14
N ARG A 318 25.99 -4.91 -0.49
CA ARG A 318 27.25 -4.68 0.24
C ARG A 318 27.04 -4.40 1.73
N LEU A 319 25.97 -3.67 2.10
CA LEU A 319 25.62 -3.43 3.51
C LEU A 319 25.09 -4.67 4.23
N ILE A 320 24.29 -5.49 3.54
CA ILE A 320 23.81 -6.77 4.07
C ILE A 320 24.99 -7.69 4.37
N ASP A 321 25.94 -7.79 3.44
CA ASP A 321 27.12 -8.65 3.54
C ASP A 321 28.21 -8.05 4.44
N PHE A 322 28.09 -6.78 4.82
CA PHE A 322 29.07 -6.09 5.65
C PHE A 322 29.27 -6.78 7.00
N ASP A 323 30.54 -7.05 7.34
CA ASP A 323 30.93 -7.67 8.60
C ASP A 323 31.06 -6.61 9.71
N PHE A 324 29.95 -6.34 10.38
CA PHE A 324 29.94 -5.45 11.56
C PHE A 324 30.74 -6.03 12.74
N LYS A 325 31.02 -7.34 12.81
CA LYS A 325 31.85 -7.90 13.90
C LYS A 325 33.28 -7.39 13.81
N SER A 326 33.80 -7.20 12.59
CA SER A 326 35.11 -6.58 12.35
C SER A 326 35.22 -5.15 12.92
N LEU A 327 34.09 -4.46 13.12
CA LEU A 327 34.03 -3.13 13.72
C LEU A 327 33.88 -3.16 15.25
N GLY A 328 33.90 -4.35 15.86
CA GLY A 328 33.87 -4.54 17.30
C GLY A 328 32.46 -4.73 17.90
N TYR A 329 31.42 -4.89 17.09
CA TYR A 329 30.10 -5.27 17.57
C TYR A 329 30.09 -6.76 17.94
N ALA A 330 29.47 -7.08 19.08
CA ALA A 330 29.37 -8.46 19.54
C ALA A 330 28.30 -9.22 18.73
N GLU A 331 28.45 -10.55 18.67
CA GLU A 331 27.43 -11.40 18.05
C GLU A 331 26.11 -11.31 18.82
N GLY A 332 25.00 -11.15 18.09
CA GLY A 332 23.68 -10.91 18.68
C GLY A 332 23.48 -9.51 19.26
N SER A 333 24.48 -8.62 19.22
CA SER A 333 24.37 -7.24 19.75
C SER A 333 23.86 -6.22 18.71
N PHE A 334 23.24 -6.71 17.65
CA PHE A 334 22.65 -5.89 16.61
C PHE A 334 21.65 -6.69 15.78
N VAL A 335 20.72 -5.97 15.17
CA VAL A 335 19.82 -6.52 14.16
C VAL A 335 20.19 -5.90 12.81
N LYS A 336 20.37 -6.76 11.80
CA LYS A 336 20.42 -6.39 10.39
C LYS A 336 19.14 -6.87 9.73
N TYR A 337 18.54 -6.02 8.93
CA TYR A 337 17.48 -6.42 8.04
C TYR A 337 17.58 -5.58 6.76
N GLY A 338 17.25 -6.20 5.66
CA GLY A 338 17.27 -5.58 4.36
C GLY A 338 16.44 -6.42 3.41
N GLY A 339 16.02 -5.80 2.33
CA GLY A 339 15.16 -6.45 1.35
C GLY A 339 14.87 -5.51 0.20
N GLY A 340 14.06 -6.01 -0.71
CA GLY A 340 13.56 -5.23 -1.82
C GLY A 340 12.79 -6.08 -2.79
N ASP A 341 12.43 -5.46 -3.90
CA ASP A 341 11.55 -6.03 -4.91
C ASP A 341 12.24 -6.23 -6.27
N ALA A 342 11.50 -6.84 -7.20
CA ALA A 342 11.93 -7.03 -8.59
C ALA A 342 12.16 -5.69 -9.35
N ASN A 343 11.73 -4.58 -8.78
CA ASN A 343 11.84 -3.25 -9.34
C ASN A 343 13.01 -2.43 -8.77
N ASN A 344 13.91 -3.08 -8.03
CA ASN A 344 15.11 -2.50 -7.42
C ASN A 344 14.81 -1.47 -6.31
N SER A 345 13.62 -1.49 -5.71
CA SER A 345 13.40 -0.77 -4.45
C SER A 345 14.06 -1.57 -3.34
N MET A 346 15.29 -1.21 -2.95
CA MET A 346 16.07 -1.95 -1.96
C MET A 346 16.36 -1.09 -0.74
N PHE A 347 16.27 -1.68 0.44
CA PHE A 347 16.61 -1.03 1.71
C PHE A 347 17.45 -1.91 2.62
N PHE A 348 18.12 -1.25 3.55
CA PHE A 348 18.93 -1.84 4.60
C PHE A 348 18.76 -1.05 5.89
N ALA A 349 18.85 -1.76 7.00
CA ALA A 349 18.91 -1.17 8.33
C ALA A 349 19.86 -1.97 9.22
N PHE A 350 20.67 -1.25 9.98
CA PHE A 350 21.48 -1.79 11.06
C PHE A 350 21.18 -1.04 12.35
N LYS A 351 20.79 -1.81 13.38
CA LYS A 351 20.44 -1.29 14.69
C LYS A 351 21.20 -2.06 15.77
N PRO A 352 22.31 -1.52 16.31
CA PRO A 352 23.00 -2.10 17.44
C PRO A 352 22.21 -1.88 18.75
N ASP A 353 22.29 -2.85 19.66
CA ASP A 353 21.75 -2.72 21.03
C ASP A 353 22.81 -2.17 22.01
N ARG A 354 24.10 -2.30 21.65
CA ARG A 354 25.25 -1.91 22.46
C ARG A 354 26.36 -1.30 21.60
N PRO A 355 27.18 -0.39 22.17
CA PRO A 355 28.36 0.13 21.49
C PRO A 355 29.35 -0.98 21.12
N PRO A 356 30.16 -0.79 20.06
CA PRO A 356 31.26 -1.69 19.76
C PRO A 356 32.33 -1.64 20.86
N LYS A 357 33.12 -2.71 20.98
CA LYS A 357 34.13 -2.87 22.04
C LYS A 357 35.04 -1.64 22.17
N GLY A 358 35.11 -1.10 23.38
CA GLY A 358 35.96 0.05 23.71
C GLY A 358 35.40 1.41 23.32
N ARG A 359 34.11 1.50 22.92
CA ARG A 359 33.44 2.75 22.55
C ARG A 359 32.22 3.02 23.43
N SER A 360 31.82 4.28 23.51
CA SER A 360 30.66 4.74 24.29
C SER A 360 29.41 5.00 23.44
N GLN A 361 29.58 5.29 22.15
CA GLN A 361 28.48 5.56 21.22
C GLN A 361 28.02 4.26 20.54
N LEU A 362 26.70 4.13 20.32
CA LEU A 362 26.13 3.00 19.58
C LEU A 362 26.71 2.89 18.18
N ILE A 363 26.89 4.02 17.49
CA ILE A 363 27.49 4.09 16.15
C ILE A 363 28.53 5.23 16.17
N PRO A 364 29.81 4.92 16.48
CA PRO A 364 30.88 5.91 16.49
C PRO A 364 31.18 6.50 15.10
N ASN A 365 31.67 7.74 15.04
CA ASN A 365 31.97 8.41 13.77
C ASN A 365 32.99 7.67 12.90
N ASP A 366 34.03 7.07 13.48
CA ASP A 366 35.02 6.31 12.71
C ASP A 366 34.47 4.97 12.18
N VAL A 367 33.49 4.38 12.87
CA VAL A 367 32.73 3.22 12.38
C VAL A 367 31.90 3.64 11.17
N LEU A 368 31.21 4.77 11.26
CA LEU A 368 30.44 5.35 10.16
C LEU A 368 31.33 5.64 8.94
N GLU A 369 32.47 6.29 9.13
CA GLU A 369 33.40 6.60 8.05
C GLU A 369 33.99 5.33 7.42
N LYS A 370 34.27 4.28 8.19
CA LYS A 370 34.67 2.97 7.64
C LYS A 370 33.57 2.35 6.76
N ILE A 371 32.31 2.41 7.20
CA ILE A 371 31.18 1.91 6.40
C ILE A 371 31.11 2.69 5.10
N LYS A 372 31.12 4.02 5.14
CA LYS A 372 31.11 4.86 3.93
C LYS A 372 32.28 4.53 3.00
N GLN A 373 33.49 4.39 3.55
CA GLN A 373 34.69 4.08 2.78
C GLN A 373 34.66 2.70 2.12
N GLN A 374 34.05 1.68 2.73
CA GLN A 374 34.03 0.33 2.15
C GLN A 374 32.81 0.09 1.26
N VAL A 375 31.69 0.75 1.56
CA VAL A 375 30.41 0.51 0.92
C VAL A 375 30.14 1.51 -0.20
N PHE A 376 30.56 2.78 -0.06
CA PHE A 376 30.27 3.84 -1.04
C PHE A 376 31.41 4.08 -2.01
N MET A 377 32.40 3.20 -2.11
CA MET A 377 33.37 3.27 -3.21
C MET A 377 32.66 2.85 -4.50
N GLU A 378 32.80 3.71 -5.51
CA GLU A 378 32.49 3.37 -6.90
C GLU A 378 33.51 2.31 -7.36
N GLU A 379 33.02 1.31 -8.09
CA GLU A 379 33.86 0.58 -9.05
C GLU A 379 33.72 1.26 -10.40
#